data_AF-A0A8M1KAK9-F1
#
_entry.id   AF-A0A8M1KAK9-F1
#
_cell.length_a   1.000
_cell.length_b   1.000
_cell.length_c   1.000
_cell.angle_alpha   90.00
_cell.angle_beta   90.00
_cell.angle_gamma   90.00
#
_symmetry.space_group_name_H-M   'P 1'
#
loop_
_entity.id
_entity.type
_entity.pdbx_description
1 polymer ?
#
loop_
_entity_poly.entity_id
_entity_poly.type
_entity_poly.pdbx_seq_one_letter_code
_entity_poly.pdbx_strand_id
1 'polypeptide(L)'
;MHIISWLVASTALLGITMVVTDPMHAECKVIWLFGTPCREVSVSLVSQIKAWKSKDNCETGGERCLYELQYTSTFFVKALHTSRLTQMVEELSFTLYPSETSSACRVVGVSISENWSMLDDNGTNYCTLFNLMDGSGLTQVEGYKEYTNEWICLEHSTANCTIY
;
A
#
# COMPACT_ATOMS: atom_id res chain seq x y z
N MET A 1 -38.07 35.72 57.50
CA MET A 1 -37.86 34.45 56.79
C MET A 1 -37.62 34.75 55.32
N HIS A 2 -36.37 34.73 54.86
CA HIS A 2 -36.03 34.59 53.44
C HIS A 2 -34.67 33.89 53.38
N ILE A 3 -34.71 32.63 52.94
CA ILE A 3 -33.57 31.73 52.77
C ILE A 3 -33.06 31.99 51.35
N ILE A 4 -31.89 32.63 51.19
CA ILE A 4 -31.25 32.76 49.89
C ILE A 4 -30.31 31.57 49.72
N SER A 5 -30.81 30.56 49.02
CA SER A 5 -30.06 29.38 48.57
C SER A 5 -29.13 29.79 47.43
N TRP A 6 -27.82 29.62 47.61
CA TRP A 6 -26.86 29.77 46.52
C TRP A 6 -26.71 28.42 45.83
N LEU A 7 -27.31 28.27 44.65
CA LEU A 7 -26.99 27.19 43.73
C LEU A 7 -25.64 27.46 43.08
N VAL A 8 -24.62 26.72 43.48
CA VAL A 8 -23.34 26.67 42.77
C VAL A 8 -23.55 25.82 41.52
N ALA A 9 -23.69 26.46 40.37
CA ALA A 9 -23.72 25.77 39.08
C ALA A 9 -22.28 25.39 38.69
N SER A 10 -21.87 24.16 39.00
CA SER A 10 -20.61 23.59 38.48
C SER A 10 -20.80 23.24 37.01
N THR A 11 -20.27 24.06 36.12
CA THR A 11 -20.15 23.73 34.70
C THR A 11 -19.00 22.76 34.50
N ALA A 12 -19.32 21.49 34.27
CA ALA A 12 -18.36 20.52 33.79
C ALA A 12 -18.02 20.84 32.32
N LEU A 13 -16.84 21.41 32.06
CA LEU A 13 -16.28 21.43 30.72
C LEU A 13 -15.99 19.98 30.32
N LEU A 14 -16.85 19.40 29.48
CA LEU A 14 -16.46 18.23 28.69
C LEU A 14 -15.35 18.68 27.73
N GLY A 15 -14.12 18.33 28.08
CA GLY A 15 -13.00 18.43 27.16
C GLY A 15 -13.25 17.49 25.99
N ILE A 16 -13.66 18.05 24.85
CA ILE A 16 -13.65 17.34 23.58
C ILE A 16 -12.18 17.16 23.21
N THR A 17 -11.64 15.97 23.47
CA THR A 17 -10.37 15.58 22.87
C THR A 17 -10.59 15.54 21.37
N MET A 18 -10.10 16.54 20.65
CA MET A 18 -10.00 16.47 19.20
C MET A 18 -9.11 15.28 18.88
N VAL A 19 -9.72 14.20 18.39
CA VAL A 19 -8.98 13.10 17.76
C VAL A 19 -8.35 13.74 16.54
N VAL A 20 -7.04 13.98 16.60
CA VAL A 20 -6.27 14.39 15.42
C VAL A 20 -6.29 13.17 14.51
N THR A 21 -7.27 13.12 13.62
CA THR A 21 -7.22 12.20 12.48
C THR A 21 -6.10 12.72 11.60
N ASP A 22 -4.99 11.99 11.56
CA ASP A 22 -3.94 12.16 10.55
C ASP A 22 -4.62 12.35 9.19
N PRO A 23 -4.18 13.30 8.32
CA PRO A 23 -4.77 13.41 6.99
C PRO A 23 -4.73 12.02 6.38
N MET A 24 -5.90 11.49 6.05
CA MET A 24 -6.04 10.14 5.52
C MET A 24 -5.43 10.15 4.12
N HIS A 25 -4.11 10.03 4.05
CA HIS A 25 -3.43 9.69 2.81
C HIS A 25 -4.00 8.33 2.40
N ALA A 26 -4.47 8.22 1.16
CA ALA A 26 -4.75 6.91 0.59
C ALA A 26 -3.40 6.16 0.55
N GLU A 27 -3.19 5.32 1.56
CA GLU A 27 -2.05 4.43 1.68
C GLU A 27 -2.56 2.99 1.73
N CYS A 28 -1.77 2.08 1.16
CA CYS A 28 -2.00 0.65 1.27
C CYS A 28 -0.72 -0.01 1.75
N LYS A 29 -0.87 -0.90 2.73
CA LYS A 29 0.21 -1.76 3.20
C LYS A 29 -0.18 -3.22 3.06
N VAL A 30 0.67 -4.01 2.41
CA VAL A 30 0.45 -5.45 2.24
C VAL A 30 1.66 -6.22 2.74
N ILE A 31 1.42 -7.33 3.42
CA ILE A 31 2.48 -8.25 3.84
C ILE A 31 2.34 -9.53 3.03
N TRP A 32 3.42 -9.93 2.34
CA TRP A 32 3.51 -11.23 1.70
C TRP A 32 4.51 -12.14 2.39
N LEU A 33 4.20 -13.42 2.43
CA LEU A 33 5.12 -14.48 2.81
C LEU A 33 5.38 -15.36 1.59
N PHE A 34 6.64 -15.80 1.45
CA PHE A 34 7.07 -16.68 0.38
C PHE A 34 7.93 -17.80 0.96
N GLY A 35 7.80 -19.02 0.43
CA GLY A 35 8.73 -20.13 0.64
C GLY A 35 10.01 -20.02 -0.20
N THR A 36 10.33 -18.81 -0.65
CA THR A 36 11.44 -18.49 -1.56
C THR A 36 12.40 -17.48 -0.91
N PRO A 37 13.73 -17.58 -1.11
CA PRO A 37 14.69 -16.63 -0.54
C PRO A 37 14.45 -15.19 -0.98
N CYS A 38 14.68 -14.22 -0.09
CA CYS A 38 14.45 -12.80 -0.40
C CYS A 38 15.28 -12.28 -1.58
N ARG A 39 16.43 -12.88 -1.87
CA ARG A 39 17.23 -12.52 -3.04
C ARG A 39 16.45 -12.79 -4.34
N GLU A 40 15.82 -13.95 -4.44
CA GLU A 40 15.04 -14.34 -5.62
C GLU A 40 13.78 -13.48 -5.72
N VAL A 41 13.08 -13.26 -4.59
CA VAL A 41 11.92 -12.36 -4.53
C VAL A 41 12.28 -10.93 -5.00
N SER A 42 13.40 -10.38 -4.51
CA SER A 42 13.88 -9.06 -4.91
C SER A 42 14.23 -9.00 -6.40
N VAL A 43 14.91 -10.03 -6.93
CA VAL A 43 15.22 -10.11 -8.36
C VAL A 43 13.96 -10.15 -9.21
N SER A 44 12.97 -10.98 -8.85
CA SER A 44 11.70 -11.05 -9.57
C SER A 44 10.95 -9.71 -9.57
N LEU A 45 10.88 -9.02 -8.42
CA LEU A 45 10.26 -7.70 -8.32
C LEU A 45 10.99 -6.65 -9.17
N VAL A 46 12.30 -6.54 -9.03
CA VAL A 46 13.11 -5.56 -9.77
C VAL A 46 13.06 -5.84 -11.27
N SER A 47 13.07 -7.11 -11.67
CA SER A 47 12.91 -7.51 -13.07
C SER A 47 11.55 -7.06 -13.60
N GLN A 48 10.48 -7.27 -12.83
CA GLN A 48 9.13 -6.90 -13.25
C GLN A 48 8.94 -5.40 -13.38
N ILE A 49 9.44 -4.62 -12.41
CA ILE A 49 9.43 -3.15 -12.47
C ILE A 49 10.12 -2.66 -13.75
N LYS A 50 11.28 -3.24 -14.11
CA LYS A 50 12.00 -2.87 -15.34
C LYS A 50 11.26 -3.30 -16.60
N ALA A 51 10.62 -4.46 -16.59
CA ALA A 51 9.85 -4.97 -17.72
C ALA A 51 8.62 -4.10 -18.02
N TRP A 52 8.02 -3.49 -16.99
CA TRP A 52 6.85 -2.63 -17.09
C TRP A 52 7.17 -1.13 -17.07
N LYS A 53 8.35 -0.73 -17.54
CA LYS A 53 8.75 0.68 -17.58
C LYS A 53 8.04 1.51 -18.66
N SER A 54 7.74 0.91 -19.80
CA SER A 54 7.07 1.57 -20.93
C SER A 54 5.55 1.42 -20.83
N LYS A 55 4.81 2.02 -21.78
CA LYS A 55 3.35 1.92 -21.87
C LYS A 55 2.87 0.62 -22.55
N ASP A 56 3.79 -0.18 -23.07
CA ASP A 56 3.50 -1.28 -23.99
C ASP A 56 2.56 -2.33 -23.36
N ASN A 57 2.69 -2.58 -22.06
CA ASN A 57 1.91 -3.59 -21.34
C ASN A 57 0.50 -3.16 -20.94
N CYS A 58 0.12 -1.92 -21.20
CA CYS A 58 -1.18 -1.41 -20.83
C CYS A 58 -1.90 -0.73 -21.99
N GLU A 59 -1.36 -0.69 -23.22
CA GLU A 59 -1.98 0.01 -24.37
C GLU A 59 -3.49 -0.22 -24.53
N THR A 60 -3.96 -1.43 -24.23
CA THR A 60 -5.37 -1.84 -24.34
C THR A 60 -6.19 -1.73 -23.05
N GLY A 61 -5.62 -1.26 -21.95
CA GLY A 61 -6.25 -1.11 -20.63
C GLY A 61 -5.37 -1.59 -19.48
N GLY A 62 -5.82 -1.37 -18.24
CA GLY A 62 -5.10 -1.72 -17.01
C GLY A 62 -3.91 -0.80 -16.70
N GLU A 63 -3.23 -1.10 -15.59
CA GLU A 63 -2.11 -0.31 -15.05
C GLU A 63 -0.87 -1.20 -14.78
N ARG A 64 -0.65 -2.20 -15.64
CA ARG A 64 0.55 -3.08 -15.60
C ARG A 64 1.70 -2.48 -16.41
N CYS A 65 2.02 -1.21 -16.19
CA CYS A 65 2.99 -0.46 -16.98
C CYS A 65 3.45 0.81 -16.25
N LEU A 66 4.33 1.62 -16.86
CA LEU A 66 4.83 2.88 -16.28
C LEU A 66 5.37 2.77 -14.84
N TYR A 67 5.98 1.65 -14.50
CA TYR A 67 6.73 1.51 -13.26
C TYR A 67 8.16 2.03 -13.45
N GLU A 68 8.64 2.82 -12.50
CA GLU A 68 9.98 3.37 -12.52
C GLU A 68 10.76 2.96 -11.27
N LEU A 69 11.84 2.20 -11.45
CA LEU A 69 12.74 1.86 -10.35
C LEU A 69 13.53 3.09 -9.89
N GLN A 70 13.34 3.50 -8.64
CA GLN A 70 14.06 4.63 -8.04
C GLN A 70 15.32 4.18 -7.32
N TYR A 71 15.20 3.14 -6.49
CA TYR A 71 16.30 2.66 -5.67
C TYR A 71 16.15 1.17 -5.37
N THR A 72 17.26 0.45 -5.27
CA THR A 72 17.27 -0.94 -4.83
C THR A 72 18.53 -1.26 -4.02
N SER A 73 18.34 -2.07 -2.99
CA SER A 73 19.38 -2.72 -2.19
C SER A 73 18.99 -4.18 -1.94
N THR A 74 19.82 -4.92 -1.20
CA THR A 74 19.58 -6.34 -0.89
C THR A 74 18.21 -6.60 -0.25
N PHE A 75 17.73 -5.67 0.59
CA PHE A 75 16.52 -5.85 1.40
C PHE A 75 15.48 -4.74 1.23
N PHE A 76 15.67 -3.87 0.23
CA PHE A 76 14.77 -2.75 0.00
C PHE A 76 14.67 -2.42 -1.49
N VAL A 77 13.45 -2.20 -1.97
CA VAL A 77 13.17 -1.73 -3.34
C VAL A 77 12.23 -0.54 -3.23
N LYS A 78 12.54 0.54 -3.93
CA LYS A 78 11.67 1.72 -4.07
C LYS A 78 11.42 1.98 -5.54
N ALA A 79 10.17 2.22 -5.89
CA ALA A 79 9.72 2.52 -7.24
C ALA A 79 8.63 3.59 -7.23
N LEU A 80 8.34 4.12 -8.40
CA LEU A 80 7.15 4.91 -8.68
C LEU A 80 6.27 4.13 -9.65
N HIS A 81 4.98 4.38 -9.60
CA HIS A 81 4.05 4.07 -10.66
C HIS A 81 3.35 5.35 -11.08
N THR A 82 2.97 5.46 -12.35
CA THR A 82 2.18 6.58 -12.84
C THR A 82 0.96 6.04 -13.57
N SER A 83 -0.21 6.20 -12.96
CA SER A 83 -1.45 5.75 -13.59
C SER A 83 -1.65 6.43 -14.94
N ARG A 84 -1.94 5.64 -15.97
CA ARG A 84 -2.30 6.22 -17.27
C ARG A 84 -3.67 6.86 -17.24
N LEU A 85 -4.60 6.29 -16.48
CA LEU A 85 -5.97 6.78 -16.38
C LEU A 85 -6.02 8.15 -15.69
N THR A 86 -5.37 8.29 -14.55
CA THR A 86 -5.49 9.48 -13.69
C THR A 86 -4.29 10.42 -13.78
N GLN A 87 -3.17 9.96 -14.34
CA GLN A 87 -1.86 10.65 -14.30
C GLN A 87 -1.33 10.88 -12.89
N MET A 88 -1.88 10.19 -11.89
CA MET A 88 -1.39 10.25 -10.52
C MET A 88 -0.16 9.37 -10.35
N VAL A 89 0.68 9.75 -9.39
CA VAL A 89 1.93 9.06 -9.06
C VAL A 89 1.76 8.40 -7.70
N GLU A 90 2.08 7.11 -7.67
CA GLU A 90 2.12 6.28 -6.47
C GLU A 90 3.57 5.96 -6.13
N GLU A 91 3.98 6.30 -4.91
CA GLU A 91 5.27 5.88 -4.37
C GLU A 91 5.16 4.47 -3.78
N LEU A 92 6.02 3.56 -4.25
CA LEU A 92 6.05 2.18 -3.84
C LEU A 92 7.33 1.87 -3.06
N SER A 93 7.20 1.15 -1.97
CA SER A 93 8.34 0.58 -1.26
C SER A 93 8.11 -0.88 -0.87
N PHE A 94 9.15 -1.69 -0.98
CA PHE A 94 9.16 -3.09 -0.59
C PHE A 94 10.33 -3.34 0.33
N THR A 95 10.05 -3.71 1.58
CA THR A 95 11.07 -4.12 2.56
C THR A 95 11.05 -5.63 2.71
N LEU A 96 12.21 -6.27 2.52
CA LEU A 96 12.35 -7.72 2.54
C LEU A 96 13.05 -8.18 3.81
N TYR A 97 12.50 -9.20 4.45
CA TYR A 97 12.98 -9.78 5.70
C TYR A 97 13.27 -11.27 5.48
N PRO A 98 14.55 -11.67 5.37
CA PRO A 98 14.91 -13.07 5.23
C PRO A 98 14.59 -13.82 6.53
N SER A 99 14.23 -15.10 6.40
CA SER A 99 14.16 -15.99 7.55
C SER A 99 15.58 -16.46 7.94
N GLU A 100 15.88 -16.45 9.24
CA GLU A 100 17.16 -16.95 9.79
C GLU A 100 17.29 -18.48 9.71
N THR A 101 16.15 -19.19 9.62
CA THR A 101 16.09 -20.65 9.79
C THR A 101 15.55 -21.39 8.57
N SER A 102 15.14 -20.68 7.53
CA SER A 102 14.56 -21.28 6.32
C SER A 102 14.84 -20.42 5.08
N SER A 103 14.71 -21.01 3.90
CA SER A 103 14.74 -20.29 2.60
C SER A 103 13.44 -19.55 2.31
N ALA A 104 12.93 -18.79 3.29
CA ALA A 104 11.68 -18.04 3.20
C ALA A 104 11.93 -16.54 3.22
N CYS A 105 11.00 -15.77 2.65
CA CYS A 105 11.01 -14.33 2.66
C CYS A 105 9.68 -13.76 3.13
N ARG A 106 9.75 -12.77 4.01
CA ARG A 106 8.62 -11.89 4.31
C ARG A 106 8.86 -10.56 3.62
N VAL A 107 7.87 -10.06 2.88
CA VAL A 107 7.93 -8.75 2.23
C VAL A 107 6.83 -7.86 2.80
N VAL A 108 7.17 -6.60 3.08
CA VAL A 108 6.21 -5.55 3.41
C VAL A 108 6.21 -4.56 2.25
N GLY A 109 5.10 -4.50 1.52
CA GLY A 109 4.85 -3.50 0.48
C GLY A 109 4.04 -2.34 1.03
N VAL A 110 4.37 -1.13 0.60
CA VAL A 110 3.63 0.09 0.90
C VAL A 110 3.45 0.88 -0.40
N SER A 111 2.24 1.35 -0.66
CA SER A 111 1.91 2.31 -1.73
C SER A 111 1.28 3.54 -1.12
N ILE A 112 1.77 4.72 -1.51
CA ILE A 112 1.29 6.02 -1.05
C ILE A 112 1.04 6.89 -2.27
N SER A 113 -0.17 7.43 -2.41
CA SER A 113 -0.47 8.39 -3.47
C SER A 113 0.08 9.78 -3.12
N GLU A 114 0.72 10.47 -4.07
CA GLU A 114 1.19 11.84 -3.87
C GLU A 114 0.04 12.86 -3.66
N ASN A 115 -1.19 12.52 -4.06
CA ASN A 115 -2.33 13.43 -3.95
C ASN A 115 -3.14 13.22 -2.67
N TRP A 116 -2.89 14.07 -1.69
CA TRP A 116 -3.55 14.15 -0.38
C TRP A 116 -5.07 14.42 -0.40
N SER A 117 -5.66 14.75 -1.55
CA SER A 117 -7.05 15.24 -1.65
C SER A 117 -8.10 14.16 -1.93
N MET A 118 -7.71 12.91 -2.17
CA MET A 118 -8.67 11.82 -2.46
C MET A 118 -8.66 10.79 -1.34
N LEU A 119 -9.77 10.72 -0.61
CA LEU A 119 -10.03 9.73 0.45
C LEU A 119 -10.40 8.34 -0.11
N ASP A 120 -10.85 8.32 -1.36
CA ASP A 120 -11.27 7.14 -2.12
C ASP A 120 -10.24 6.95 -3.23
N ASP A 121 -9.62 5.78 -3.29
CA ASP A 121 -8.62 5.44 -4.30
C ASP A 121 -9.09 4.30 -5.21
N ASN A 122 -10.33 3.82 -5.09
CA ASN A 122 -10.87 2.64 -5.78
C ASN A 122 -9.95 1.40 -5.67
N GLY A 123 -9.19 1.28 -4.59
CA GLY A 123 -8.20 0.23 -4.40
C GLY A 123 -6.93 0.38 -5.27
N THR A 124 -6.70 1.56 -5.86
CA THR A 124 -5.53 1.83 -6.72
C THR A 124 -4.23 1.51 -6.00
N ASN A 125 -4.05 1.94 -4.75
CA ASN A 125 -2.80 1.65 -4.03
C ASN A 125 -2.58 0.15 -3.81
N TYR A 126 -3.65 -0.61 -3.58
CA TYR A 126 -3.54 -2.07 -3.51
C TYR A 126 -3.20 -2.66 -4.88
N CYS A 127 -3.90 -2.25 -5.94
CA CYS A 127 -3.69 -2.79 -7.28
C CYS A 127 -2.30 -2.50 -7.83
N THR A 128 -1.75 -1.30 -7.59
CA THR A 128 -0.38 -0.96 -7.96
C THR A 128 0.66 -1.90 -7.30
N LEU A 129 0.45 -2.28 -6.04
CA LEU A 129 1.30 -3.28 -5.37
C LEU A 129 1.06 -4.69 -5.91
N PHE A 130 -0.20 -5.11 -5.99
CA PHE A 130 -0.59 -6.47 -6.37
C PHE A 130 -0.21 -6.79 -7.81
N ASN A 131 -0.33 -5.83 -8.73
CA ASN A 131 0.06 -5.99 -10.13
C ASN A 131 1.53 -6.40 -10.25
N LEU A 132 2.45 -5.81 -9.47
CA LEU A 132 3.87 -6.22 -9.47
C LEU A 132 4.08 -7.63 -8.91
N MET A 133 3.35 -8.00 -7.86
CA MET A 133 3.42 -9.35 -7.28
C MET A 133 2.92 -10.40 -8.25
N ASP A 134 1.79 -10.15 -8.90
CA ASP A 134 1.20 -11.06 -9.88
C ASP A 134 2.03 -11.14 -11.16
N GLY A 135 2.42 -9.99 -11.72
CA GLY A 135 3.21 -9.92 -12.95
C GLY A 135 4.57 -10.60 -12.83
N SER A 136 5.21 -10.52 -11.66
CA SER A 136 6.49 -11.17 -11.38
C SER A 136 6.38 -12.68 -11.14
N GLY A 137 5.16 -13.24 -11.14
CA GLY A 137 4.89 -14.65 -10.85
C GLY A 137 4.99 -15.01 -9.36
N LEU A 138 5.22 -14.03 -8.47
CA LEU A 138 5.37 -14.26 -7.04
C LEU A 138 4.08 -14.74 -6.37
N THR A 139 2.91 -14.48 -6.96
CA THR A 139 1.62 -15.01 -6.48
C THR A 139 1.50 -16.54 -6.66
N GLN A 140 2.36 -17.14 -7.48
CA GLN A 140 2.30 -18.57 -7.83
C GLN A 140 3.42 -19.41 -7.17
N VAL A 141 4.33 -18.78 -6.43
CA VAL A 141 5.43 -19.50 -5.77
C VAL A 141 4.95 -20.25 -4.52
N GLU A 142 5.67 -21.31 -4.16
CA GLU A 142 5.36 -22.08 -2.96
C GLU A 142 5.39 -21.18 -1.71
N GLY A 143 4.43 -21.41 -0.81
CA GLY A 143 4.35 -20.67 0.44
C GLY A 143 3.83 -19.24 0.32
N TYR A 144 3.39 -18.81 -0.87
CA TYR A 144 2.72 -17.52 -1.06
C TYR A 144 1.53 -17.38 -0.09
N LYS A 145 1.57 -16.32 0.72
CA LYS A 145 0.45 -15.86 1.55
C LYS A 145 0.43 -14.34 1.53
N GLU A 146 -0.76 -13.77 1.47
CA GLU A 146 -0.98 -12.34 1.55
C GLU A 146 -1.73 -11.98 2.84
N TYR A 147 -1.35 -10.88 3.47
CA TYR A 147 -2.01 -10.31 4.63
C TYR A 147 -2.23 -8.82 4.40
N THR A 148 -3.49 -8.48 4.17
CA THR A 148 -4.05 -7.13 4.17
C THR A 148 -5.56 -7.23 4.45
N ASN A 149 -6.25 -6.10 4.59
CA ASN A 149 -7.70 -6.02 4.68
C ASN A 149 -8.15 -4.58 4.41
N GLU A 150 -9.47 -4.36 4.39
CA GLU A 150 -10.13 -3.06 4.19
C GLU A 150 -9.66 -1.92 5.11
N TRP A 151 -9.17 -2.24 6.31
CA TRP A 151 -8.67 -1.24 7.26
C TRP A 151 -7.22 -0.83 6.99
N ILE A 152 -6.48 -1.66 6.24
CA ILE A 152 -5.06 -1.46 5.93
C ILE A 152 -4.89 -0.93 4.50
N CYS A 153 -5.72 -1.39 3.58
CA CYS A 153 -5.84 -0.89 2.23
C CYS A 153 -7.30 -0.62 1.97
N LEU A 154 -7.64 0.65 1.79
CA LEU A 154 -9.02 1.05 1.50
C LEU A 154 -9.50 0.34 0.23
N GLU A 155 -10.74 -0.15 0.27
CA GLU A 155 -11.43 -0.77 -0.87
C GLU A 155 -10.76 -2.04 -1.41
N HIS A 156 -9.94 -2.72 -0.59
CA HIS A 156 -9.21 -3.93 -0.96
C HIS A 156 -10.09 -5.04 -1.54
N SER A 157 -11.25 -5.33 -0.94
CA SER A 157 -12.17 -6.39 -1.35
C SER A 157 -13.02 -6.04 -2.57
N THR A 158 -13.10 -4.76 -2.92
CA THR A 158 -13.80 -4.25 -4.10
C THR A 158 -12.85 -3.83 -5.22
N ALA A 159 -11.54 -3.86 -4.98
CA ALA A 159 -10.50 -3.46 -5.92
C ALA A 159 -10.55 -4.31 -7.20
N ASN A 160 -10.46 -3.65 -8.36
CA ASN A 160 -10.40 -4.30 -9.66
C ASN A 160 -9.07 -4.01 -10.36
N CYS A 161 -8.07 -4.85 -10.10
CA CYS A 161 -6.71 -4.68 -10.63
C CYS A 161 -6.53 -5.09 -12.10
N THR A 162 -7.64 -5.31 -12.82
CA THR A 162 -7.63 -5.38 -14.29
C THR A 162 -7.82 -4.00 -14.92
N ILE A 163 -8.38 -3.05 -14.14
CA ILE A 163 -8.58 -1.65 -14.52
C ILE A 163 -7.45 -0.80 -13.93
N TYR A 164 -7.17 -0.99 -12.64
CA TYR A 164 -6.18 -0.27 -11.83
C TYR A 164 -4.92 -1.10 -11.54
#